data_AF-A0A067JVT8-F1
#
_entry.id   AF-A0A067JVT8-F1
#
_cell.length_a   1.000
_cell.length_b   1.000
_cell.length_c   1.000
_cell.angle_alpha   90.00
_cell.angle_beta   90.00
_cell.angle_gamma   90.00
#
_symmetry.space_group_name_H-M   'P 1'
#
loop_
_entity.id
_entity.type
_entity.pdbx_description
1 polymer ?
#
loop_
_entity_poly.entity_id
_entity_poly.type
_entity_poly.pdbx_seq_one_letter_code
_entity_poly.pdbx_strand_id
1 'polypeptide(L)'
;MARIAAFLTFILLLSTSAMSHRQRDSIDCLNVVAYFSSCVEFLNGHVHEPTWNCCMGIQELNRLAKQNHSAQRICQCIELIGKTEDPPFLLASIHALPIKCHTHLSFPISIKKDCSRVN
;
A
#
# COMPACT_ATOMS: atom_id res chain seq x y z
N MET A 1 33.88 43.04 8.71
CA MET A 1 32.72 43.24 7.81
C MET A 1 32.62 42.16 6.72
N ALA A 2 33.62 42.01 5.83
CA ALA A 2 33.57 41.03 4.72
C ALA A 2 33.47 39.54 5.15
N ARG A 3 34.08 39.18 6.29
CA ARG A 3 34.04 37.81 6.83
C ARG A 3 32.63 37.40 7.27
N ILE A 4 31.87 38.33 7.86
CA ILE A 4 30.50 38.09 8.34
C ILE A 4 29.55 37.92 7.14
N ALA A 5 29.74 38.73 6.08
CA ALA A 5 28.97 38.61 4.85
C ALA A 5 29.19 37.25 4.15
N ALA A 6 30.42 36.72 4.17
CA ALA A 6 30.76 35.40 3.63
C ALA A 6 30.14 34.24 4.44
N PHE A 7 30.10 34.36 5.77
CA PHE A 7 29.44 33.37 6.62
C PHE A 7 27.92 33.37 6.44
N LEU A 8 27.29 34.54 6.33
CA LEU A 8 25.85 34.65 6.10
C LEU A 8 25.42 34.08 4.73
N THR A 9 26.22 34.31 3.69
CA THR A 9 25.97 33.73 2.35
C THR A 9 26.17 32.21 2.32
N PHE A 10 27.13 31.67 3.07
CA PHE A 10 27.34 30.23 3.17
C PHE A 10 26.18 29.52 3.91
N ILE A 11 25.64 30.13 4.97
CA ILE A 11 24.50 29.60 5.72
C ILE A 11 23.22 29.60 4.86
N LEU A 12 22.99 30.65 4.07
CA LEU A 12 21.85 30.75 3.15
C LEU A 12 21.89 29.70 2.02
N LEU A 13 23.08 29.28 1.58
CA LEU A 13 23.26 28.23 0.56
C LEU A 13 23.05 26.81 1.11
N LEU A 14 23.24 26.60 2.42
CA LEU A 14 23.01 25.30 3.06
C LEU A 14 21.53 25.03 3.36
N SER A 15 20.70 26.07 3.43
CA SER A 15 19.26 25.96 3.72
C SER A 15 18.38 25.62 2.51
N THR A 16 18.93 25.50 1.30
CA THR A 16 18.13 25.23 0.07
C THR A 16 17.92 23.74 -0.23
N SER A 17 18.43 22.82 0.59
CA SER A 17 17.95 21.43 0.60
C SER A 17 16.63 21.30 1.39
N ALA A 18 15.68 22.18 1.12
CA ALA A 18 14.28 21.87 1.37
C ALA A 18 13.95 20.71 0.44
N MET A 19 14.08 19.49 0.95
CA MET A 19 13.59 18.28 0.32
C MET A 19 12.17 18.59 -0.16
N SER A 20 12.01 18.69 -1.48
CA SER A 20 10.71 18.66 -2.12
C SER A 20 10.07 17.32 -1.77
N HIS A 21 9.46 17.22 -0.59
CA HIS A 21 8.37 16.29 -0.36
C HIS A 21 7.27 16.75 -1.30
N ARG A 22 7.36 16.25 -2.53
CA ARG A 22 6.25 16.21 -3.45
C ARG A 22 5.22 15.37 -2.74
N GLN A 23 4.37 16.01 -1.96
CA GLN A 23 3.18 15.44 -1.36
C GLN A 23 2.19 15.23 -2.52
N ARG A 24 2.55 14.29 -3.40
CA ARG A 24 1.57 13.48 -4.12
C ARG A 24 0.82 12.80 -2.97
N ASP A 25 -0.51 12.80 -2.98
CA ASP A 25 -1.33 11.97 -2.07
C ASP A 25 -0.98 10.49 -2.31
N SER A 26 0.23 10.08 -1.93
CA SER A 26 0.73 8.73 -2.06
C SER A 26 0.13 7.98 -0.91
N ILE A 27 -0.74 7.02 -1.22
CA ILE A 27 -1.28 6.08 -0.24
C ILE A 27 -0.15 5.58 0.68
N ASP A 28 -0.34 5.78 1.98
CA ASP A 28 0.53 5.24 3.01
C ASP A 28 0.26 3.74 3.18
N CYS A 29 1.33 2.94 3.26
CA CYS A 29 1.21 1.51 3.53
C CYS A 29 0.58 1.25 4.91
N LEU A 30 0.71 2.15 5.88
CA LEU A 30 0.02 2.03 7.16
C LEU A 30 -1.51 1.99 6.98
N ASN A 31 -2.04 2.83 6.09
CA ASN A 31 -3.46 2.81 5.76
C ASN A 31 -3.85 1.50 5.05
N VAL A 32 -3.00 1.00 4.15
CA VAL A 32 -3.24 -0.28 3.46
C VAL A 32 -3.29 -1.43 4.46
N VAL A 33 -2.34 -1.48 5.40
CA VAL A 33 -2.31 -2.48 6.47
C VAL A 33 -3.58 -2.41 7.34
N ALA A 34 -4.01 -1.20 7.71
CA ALA A 34 -5.23 -1.00 8.50
C ALA A 34 -6.47 -1.60 7.82
N TYR A 35 -6.63 -1.40 6.51
CA TYR A 35 -7.75 -1.97 5.75
C TYR A 35 -7.58 -3.46 5.42
N PHE A 36 -6.36 -3.94 5.20
CA PHE A 36 -6.10 -5.27 4.67
C PHE A 36 -5.92 -6.36 5.74
N SER A 37 -5.46 -6.00 6.94
CA SER A 37 -5.08 -6.95 8.00
C SER A 37 -6.17 -7.97 8.35
N SER A 38 -7.44 -7.56 8.34
CA SER A 38 -8.59 -8.45 8.62
C SER A 38 -8.79 -9.55 7.58
N CYS A 39 -8.11 -9.49 6.43
CA CYS A 39 -8.18 -10.49 5.36
C CYS A 39 -7.12 -11.59 5.48
N VAL A 40 -6.08 -11.39 6.31
CA VAL A 40 -4.90 -12.26 6.35
C VAL A 40 -5.27 -13.71 6.67
N GLU A 41 -6.06 -13.94 7.72
CA GLU A 41 -6.47 -15.30 8.13
C GLU A 41 -7.28 -16.05 7.06
N PHE A 42 -8.02 -15.32 6.22
CA PHE A 42 -8.73 -15.93 5.10
C PHE A 42 -7.76 -16.23 3.95
N LEU A 43 -6.85 -15.29 3.67
CA LEU A 43 -5.89 -15.40 2.58
C LEU A 43 -4.85 -16.50 2.82
N ASN A 44 -4.45 -16.76 4.05
CA ASN A 44 -3.54 -17.86 4.42
C ASN A 44 -4.28 -19.17 4.75
N GLY A 45 -5.63 -19.19 4.67
CA GLY A 45 -6.44 -20.39 4.79
C GLY A 45 -6.74 -20.85 6.22
N HIS A 46 -6.47 -20.02 7.24
CA HIS A 46 -6.84 -20.30 8.62
C HIS A 46 -8.35 -20.25 8.84
N VAL A 47 -9.06 -19.44 8.06
CA VAL A 47 -10.54 -19.38 8.05
C VAL A 47 -11.10 -19.59 6.64
N HIS A 48 -12.30 -20.16 6.58
CA HIS A 48 -12.97 -20.50 5.31
C HIS A 48 -13.78 -19.35 4.70
N GLU A 49 -14.11 -18.33 5.50
CA GLU A 49 -14.88 -17.16 5.08
C GLU A 49 -14.16 -15.87 5.49
N PRO A 50 -14.14 -14.83 4.62
CA PRO A 50 -13.63 -13.53 5.02
C PRO A 50 -14.55 -12.90 6.06
N THR A 51 -13.96 -12.16 6.99
CA THR A 51 -14.72 -11.37 7.95
C THR A 51 -15.43 -10.20 7.26
N TRP A 52 -16.49 -9.68 7.88
CA TRP A 52 -17.14 -8.45 7.41
C TRP A 52 -16.13 -7.30 7.26
N ASN A 53 -15.23 -7.15 8.23
CA ASN A 53 -14.19 -6.12 8.22
C ASN A 53 -13.20 -6.31 7.06
N CYS A 54 -12.84 -7.54 6.71
CA CYS A 54 -12.05 -7.80 5.51
C CYS A 54 -12.76 -7.27 4.25
N CYS A 55 -14.03 -7.61 4.07
CA CYS A 55 -14.77 -7.17 2.89
C CYS A 55 -14.91 -5.64 2.81
N MET A 56 -15.18 -4.97 3.93
CA MET A 56 -15.20 -3.50 3.99
C MET A 56 -13.83 -2.89 3.69
N GLY A 57 -12.76 -3.50 4.18
CA GLY A 57 -11.39 -3.09 3.89
C GLY A 57 -11.05 -3.20 2.40
N ILE A 58 -11.43 -4.31 1.75
CA ILE A 58 -11.27 -4.47 0.30
C ILE A 58 -12.06 -3.43 -0.48
N GLN A 59 -13.29 -3.11 -0.06
CA GLN A 59 -14.09 -2.07 -0.69
C GLN A 59 -13.42 -0.70 -0.61
N GLU A 60 -12.84 -0.35 0.54
CA GLU A 60 -12.12 0.91 0.71
C GLU A 60 -10.82 0.94 -0.11
N LEU A 61 -10.06 -0.16 -0.13
CA LEU A 61 -8.87 -0.28 -0.98
C LEU A 61 -9.22 -0.18 -2.47
N ASN A 62 -10.37 -0.70 -2.91
CA ASN A 62 -10.85 -0.50 -4.28
C ASN A 62 -11.17 0.97 -4.58
N ARG A 63 -11.75 1.69 -3.62
CA ARG A 63 -12.02 3.13 -3.76
C ARG A 63 -10.72 3.92 -3.89
N LEU A 64 -9.73 3.58 -3.07
CA LEU A 64 -8.40 4.19 -3.08
C LEU A 64 -7.61 3.85 -4.35
N ALA A 65 -7.70 2.61 -4.84
CA ALA A 65 -7.04 2.16 -6.05
C ALA A 65 -7.41 2.96 -7.32
N LYS A 66 -8.61 3.57 -7.34
CA LYS A 66 -9.06 4.46 -8.43
C LYS A 66 -8.35 5.82 -8.47
N GLN A 67 -7.55 6.15 -7.46
CA GLN A 67 -6.75 7.38 -7.45
C GLN A 67 -5.43 7.18 -8.21
N ASN A 68 -4.88 8.24 -8.80
CA ASN A 68 -3.70 8.18 -9.67
C ASN A 68 -2.51 7.39 -9.06
N HIS A 69 -2.12 6.29 -9.71
CA HIS A 69 -1.03 5.36 -9.31
C HIS A 69 -1.20 4.63 -7.97
N SER A 70 -2.40 4.64 -7.39
CA SER A 70 -2.67 4.07 -6.07
C SER A 70 -2.71 2.55 -6.06
N ALA A 71 -3.25 1.90 -7.10
CA ALA A 71 -3.33 0.45 -7.18
C ALA A 71 -1.96 -0.24 -7.11
N GLN A 72 -0.92 0.35 -7.74
CA GLN A 72 0.44 -0.17 -7.68
C GLN A 72 1.01 -0.05 -6.26
N ARG A 73 0.75 1.08 -5.60
CA ARG A 73 1.20 1.29 -4.22
C ARG A 73 0.51 0.34 -3.26
N ILE A 74 -0.80 0.16 -3.37
CA ILE A 74 -1.58 -0.80 -2.56
C ILE A 74 -1.01 -2.21 -2.73
N CYS A 75 -0.78 -2.65 -3.98
CA CYS A 75 -0.18 -3.95 -4.24
C CYS A 75 1.19 -4.10 -3.54
N GLN A 76 2.08 -3.12 -3.69
CA GLN A 76 3.41 -3.15 -3.07
C GLN A 76 3.34 -3.24 -1.53
N CYS A 77 2.38 -2.54 -0.92
CA CYS A 77 2.17 -2.61 0.52
C CYS A 77 1.66 -3.99 0.94
N ILE A 78 0.71 -4.57 0.20
CA ILE A 78 0.19 -5.92 0.47
C ILE A 78 1.26 -6.99 0.29
N GLU A 79 2.16 -6.84 -0.69
CA GLU A 79 3.30 -7.75 -0.85
C GLU A 79 4.23 -7.75 0.36
N LEU A 80 4.40 -6.61 1.04
CA LEU A 80 5.21 -6.55 2.26
C LEU A 80 4.56 -7.36 3.38
N ILE A 81 3.23 -7.31 3.50
CA ILE A 81 2.47 -8.14 4.45
C ILE A 81 2.62 -9.61 4.06
N GLY A 82 2.32 -9.98 2.82
CA GLY A 82 2.39 -11.37 2.37
C GLY A 82 3.79 -12.01 2.44
N LYS A 83 4.86 -11.21 2.51
CA LYS A 83 6.24 -11.71 2.74
C LYS A 83 6.49 -12.15 4.17
N THR A 84 5.73 -11.63 5.14
CA THR A 84 5.89 -11.96 6.57
C THR A 84 4.95 -13.07 7.03
N GLU A 85 3.97 -13.45 6.21
CA GLU A 85 2.99 -14.48 6.55
C GLU A 85 3.57 -15.90 6.41
N ASP A 86 3.33 -16.72 7.42
CA ASP A 86 3.57 -18.16 7.45
C ASP A 86 2.34 -18.84 8.09
N PRO A 87 1.51 -19.58 7.31
CA PRO A 87 1.69 -19.95 5.93
C PRO A 87 1.48 -18.79 4.94
N PRO A 88 2.04 -18.87 3.71
CA PRO A 88 1.86 -17.84 2.70
C PRO A 88 0.42 -17.78 2.20
N PHE A 89 0.05 -16.66 1.57
CA PHE A 89 -1.26 -16.52 0.94
C PHE A 89 -1.52 -17.60 -0.12
N LEU A 90 -2.73 -18.15 -0.08
CA LEU A 90 -3.21 -19.17 -0.99
C LEU A 90 -3.84 -18.53 -2.22
N LEU A 91 -3.46 -19.00 -3.40
CA LEU A 91 -4.01 -18.51 -4.67
C LEU A 91 -5.52 -18.70 -4.76
N ALA A 92 -6.02 -19.81 -4.23
CA ALA A 92 -7.45 -20.11 -4.16
C ALA A 92 -8.21 -19.08 -3.31
N SER A 93 -7.67 -18.71 -2.13
CA SER A 93 -8.28 -17.70 -1.27
C SER A 93 -8.28 -16.31 -1.93
N ILE A 94 -7.18 -15.92 -2.59
CA ILE A 94 -7.11 -14.65 -3.33
C ILE A 94 -8.20 -14.59 -4.41
N HIS A 95 -8.39 -15.66 -5.18
CA HIS A 95 -9.44 -15.72 -6.22
C HIS A 95 -10.85 -15.73 -5.63
N ALA A 96 -11.05 -16.39 -4.48
CA ALA A 96 -12.35 -16.47 -3.83
C ALA A 96 -12.76 -15.17 -3.11
N LEU A 97 -11.78 -14.35 -2.68
CA LEU A 97 -12.02 -13.13 -1.90
C LEU A 97 -13.05 -12.17 -2.53
N PRO A 98 -12.90 -11.69 -3.79
CA PRO A 98 -13.87 -10.77 -4.38
C PRO A 98 -15.26 -11.40 -4.54
N ILE A 99 -15.33 -12.71 -4.81
CA ILE A 99 -16.59 -13.44 -4.97
C ILE A 99 -17.34 -13.49 -3.64
N LYS A 100 -16.65 -13.88 -2.56
CA LYS A 100 -17.21 -13.99 -1.21
C LYS A 100 -17.57 -12.62 -0.61
N CYS A 101 -16.80 -11.58 -0.93
CA CYS A 101 -17.09 -10.21 -0.51
C CYS A 101 -18.06 -9.47 -1.45
N HIS A 102 -18.62 -10.12 -2.47
CA HIS A 102 -19.52 -9.51 -3.45
C HIS A 102 -18.97 -8.20 -4.05
N THR A 103 -17.68 -8.20 -4.38
CA THR A 103 -16.92 -7.03 -4.85
C THR A 103 -15.96 -7.44 -5.96
N HIS A 104 -15.05 -6.55 -6.33
CA HIS A 104 -13.96 -6.80 -7.28
C HIS A 104 -12.61 -6.50 -6.61
N LEU A 105 -11.51 -6.69 -7.34
CA LEU A 105 -10.20 -6.19 -6.92
C LEU A 105 -9.71 -5.19 -7.98
N SER A 106 -9.59 -3.92 -7.59
CA SER A 106 -9.01 -2.85 -8.43
C SER A 106 -7.48 -2.80 -8.35
N PHE A 107 -6.86 -3.76 -7.66
CA PHE A 107 -5.43 -3.87 -7.46
C PHE A 107 -5.05 -5.37 -7.40
N PRO A 108 -3.84 -5.75 -7.82
CA PRO A 108 -3.40 -7.12 -7.71
C PRO A 108 -3.02 -7.48 -6.27
N ILE A 109 -3.34 -8.72 -5.86
CA ILE A 109 -2.79 -9.38 -4.68
C ILE A 109 -1.92 -10.52 -5.21
N SER A 110 -0.60 -10.34 -5.19
CA SER A 110 0.33 -11.28 -5.83
C SER A 110 1.17 -12.03 -4.79
N ILE A 111 1.17 -13.35 -4.88
CA ILE A 111 2.09 -14.23 -4.13
C ILE A 111 3.50 -14.19 -4.77
N LYS A 112 3.58 -13.83 -6.05
CA LYS A 112 4.81 -13.83 -6.86
C LYS A 112 5.53 -12.48 -6.93
N LYS A 113 5.04 -11.49 -6.20
CA LYS A 113 5.62 -10.14 -6.13
C LYS A 113 5.60 -9.38 -7.48
N ASP A 114 4.51 -9.49 -8.23
CA ASP A 114 4.34 -8.78 -9.51
C ASP A 114 3.22 -7.74 -9.43
N CYS A 115 3.59 -6.53 -8.98
CA CYS A 115 2.75 -5.32 -9.06
C CYS A 115 2.90 -4.55 -10.39
N SER A 116 3.61 -5.08 -11.40
CA SER A 116 3.91 -4.34 -12.63
C SER A 116 2.72 -4.25 -13.60
N ARG A 117 1.69 -5.07 -13.39
CA ARG A 117 0.48 -5.13 -14.24
C ARG A 117 -0.64 -4.19 -13.81
N VAL A 118 -0.31 -3.12 -13.10
CA VAL A 118 -1.29 -2.09 -12.76
C VAL A 118 -1.36 -1.11 -13.91
N ASN A 119 -2.44 -1.17 -14.68
CA ASN A 119 -2.71 -0.28 -15.81
C ASN A 119 -3.65 0.85 -15.39
#